data_AF-A0A1Y6HDS8-F1
#
_entry.id   AF-A0A1Y6HDS8-F1
#
_cell.length_a   1.000
_cell.length_b   1.000
_cell.length_c   1.000
_cell.angle_alpha   90.00
_cell.angle_beta   90.00
_cell.angle_gamma   90.00
#
_symmetry.space_group_name_H-M   'P 1'
#
loop_
_entity.id
_entity.type
_entity.pdbx_description
1 polymer ?
#
loop_
_entity_poly.entity_id
_entity_poly.type
_entity_poly.pdbx_seq_one_letter_code
_entity_poly.pdbx_strand_id
1 'polypeptide(L)' 'MIKIRVRQLSEVLFSAQRQEIWAYYARNVPSSPVPMLLRRAQRLVGCDFLALMKELAPGGIDELQRVTGPLEES' A
#
# COMPACT_ATOMS: atom_id res chain seq x y z
N MET A 1 -20.59 10.24 29.17
CA MET A 1 -20.63 9.69 27.79
C MET A 1 -19.24 9.76 27.17
N ILE A 2 -18.50 8.65 27.16
CA ILE A 2 -17.19 8.57 26.52
C ILE A 2 -17.43 8.30 25.03
N LYS A 3 -17.33 9.33 24.19
CA LYS A 3 -17.28 9.16 22.73
C LYS A 3 -15.88 8.65 22.39
N ILE A 4 -15.70 7.32 22.38
CA ILE A 4 -14.52 6.71 21.77
C ILE A 4 -14.60 7.01 20.28
N ARG A 5 -13.93 8.08 19.87
CA ARG A 5 -13.67 8.38 18.46
C ARG A 5 -12.85 7.20 17.95
N VAL A 6 -13.47 6.33 17.14
CA VAL A 6 -12.75 5.31 16.38
C VAL A 6 -11.74 6.08 15.53
N ARG A 7 -10.50 6.16 16.01
CA ARG A 7 -9.38 6.67 15.22
C ARG A 7 -9.24 5.67 14.08
N GLN A 8 -9.20 6.17 12.86
CA GLN A 8 -9.03 5.38 11.65
C GLN A 8 -7.96 4.31 11.91
N LEU A 9 -8.30 3.02 11.77
CA LEU A 9 -7.37 1.90 11.98
C LEU A 9 -6.07 2.07 11.17
N SER A 10 -6.11 2.87 10.10
CA SER A 10 -4.97 3.26 9.27
C SER A 10 -3.98 4.24 9.91
N GLU A 11 -4.31 4.93 10.99
CA GLU A 11 -3.48 6.04 11.50
C GLU A 11 -2.47 5.58 12.55
N VAL A 12 -2.87 4.62 13.40
CA VAL A 12 -2.09 4.19 14.57
C VAL A 12 -1.26 2.93 14.32
N LEU A 13 -1.74 2.00 13.48
CA LEU A 13 -1.00 0.76 13.14
C LEU A 13 0.07 0.97 12.05
N PHE A 14 0.00 2.05 11.28
CA PHE A 14 0.74 2.16 10.02
C PHE A 14 2.00 3.04 10.06
N SER A 15 2.27 3.83 11.09
CA SER A 15 3.42 4.76 11.05
C SER A 15 4.63 4.29 11.85
N ALA A 16 4.48 4.08 13.17
CA ALA A 16 5.62 3.78 14.05
C ALA A 16 6.18 2.35 13.85
N GLN A 17 5.30 1.33 13.87
CA GLN A 17 5.73 -0.07 13.81
C GLN A 17 6.42 -0.43 12.49
N ARG A 18 5.99 0.14 11.37
CA ARG A 18 6.62 -0.13 10.06
C ARG A 18 8.00 0.50 9.91
N GLN A 19 8.24 1.65 10.53
CA GLN A 19 9.56 2.28 10.49
C GLN A 19 10.59 1.46 11.27
N GLU A 20 10.21 0.91 12.42
CA GLU A 20 11.06 -0.03 13.16
C GLU A 20 11.38 -1.27 12.35
N ILE A 21 10.37 -1.91 11.74
CA ILE A 21 10.58 -3.08 10.88
C ILE A 21 11.50 -2.74 9.71
N TRP A 22 11.24 -1.62 9.02
CA TRP A 22 12.08 -1.18 7.91
C TRP A 22 13.52 -0.94 8.36
N ALA A 23 13.73 -0.23 9.47
CA ALA A 23 15.06 0.06 10.01
C ALA A 23 15.80 -1.22 10.44
N TYR A 24 15.09 -2.19 11.02
CA TYR A 24 15.65 -3.48 11.38
C TYR A 24 16.16 -4.23 10.15
N TYR A 25 15.34 -4.37 9.10
CA TYR A 25 15.75 -5.08 7.89
C TYR A 25 16.85 -4.32 7.13
N ALA A 26 16.78 -3.00 7.04
CA ALA A 26 17.80 -2.19 6.37
C ALA A 26 19.19 -2.33 7.05
N ARG A 27 19.23 -2.50 8.37
CA ARG A 27 20.47 -2.64 9.14
C ARG A 27 20.99 -4.07 9.21
N ASN A 28 20.11 -5.05 9.41
CA ASN A 28 20.51 -6.43 9.69
C ASN A 28 20.49 -7.35 8.46
N VAL A 29 19.65 -7.04 7.47
CA VAL A 29 19.48 -7.87 6.26
C VAL A 29 19.33 -6.97 5.03
N PRO A 30 20.37 -6.20 4.66
CA PRO A 30 20.27 -5.20 3.58
C PRO A 30 19.98 -5.80 2.20
N SER A 31 20.30 -7.07 1.98
CA SER A 31 19.97 -7.84 0.77
C SER A 31 18.51 -8.32 0.72
N SER A 32 17.74 -8.18 1.82
CA SER A 32 16.33 -8.53 1.84
C SER A 32 15.52 -7.57 0.96
N PRO A 33 14.52 -8.06 0.21
CA PRO A 33 13.60 -7.20 -0.54
C PRO A 33 12.60 -6.45 0.35
N VAL A 34 12.48 -6.84 1.63
CA VAL A 34 11.47 -6.32 2.57
C VAL A 34 11.50 -4.79 2.72
N PRO A 35 12.65 -4.11 2.89
CA PRO A 35 12.70 -2.65 2.97
C PRO A 35 12.13 -1.96 1.73
N MET A 36 12.42 -2.49 0.53
CA MET A 36 11.89 -1.96 -0.72
C MET A 36 10.37 -2.14 -0.82
N LEU A 37 9.87 -3.33 -0.47
CA LEU A 37 8.45 -3.65 -0.48
C LEU A 37 7.66 -2.82 0.52
N LEU A 38 8.18 -2.62 1.73
CA LEU A 38 7.56 -1.77 2.75
C LEU A 38 7.47 -0.30 2.31
N ARG A 39 8.49 0.21 1.63
CA ARG A 39 8.47 1.57 1.06
C ARG A 39 7.43 1.70 -0.05
N ARG A 40 7.26 0.67 -0.89
CA ARG A 40 6.22 0.65 -1.93
C ARG A 40 4.83 0.60 -1.30
N ALA A 41 4.62 -0.26 -0.30
CA ALA A 41 3.38 -0.36 0.45
C ALA A 41 3.00 0.97 1.15
N GLN A 42 3.98 1.76 1.63
CA GLN A 42 3.72 3.10 2.16
C GLN A 42 3.01 4.03 1.17
N ARG A 43 3.39 3.98 -0.11
CA ARG A 43 2.78 4.82 -1.15
C ARG A 43 1.39 4.34 -1.55
N LEU A 44 1.14 3.04 -1.44
CA LEU A 44 -0.06 2.37 -1.97
C LEU A 44 -1.28 2.40 -1.02
N VAL A 45 -1.07 2.57 0.28
CA VAL A 45 -2.13 2.44 1.31
C VAL A 45 -3.27 3.45 1.19
N GLY A 46 -3.05 4.55 0.47
CA GLY A 46 -4.07 5.56 0.17
C GLY A 46 -4.56 5.55 -1.27
N CYS A 47 -4.05 4.67 -2.14
CA CYS A 47 -4.44 4.63 -3.53
C CYS A 47 -5.78 3.91 -3.71
N ASP A 48 -6.62 4.43 -4.60
CA ASP A 48 -7.74 3.65 -5.13
C ASP A 48 -7.23 2.42 -5.89
N PHE A 49 -8.12 1.46 -6.14
CA PHE A 49 -7.77 0.18 -6.75
C PHE A 49 -7.10 0.35 -8.13
N LEU A 50 -7.53 1.33 -8.93
CA LEU A 50 -7.00 1.53 -10.26
C LEU A 50 -5.59 2.16 -10.22
N ALA A 51 -5.40 3.16 -9.37
CA ALA A 51 -4.09 3.73 -9.08
C ALA A 51 -3.13 2.68 -8.51
N LEU A 52 -3.62 1.80 -7.64
CA LEU A 52 -2.87 0.67 -7.09
C LEU A 52 -2.44 -0.30 -8.20
N MET A 53 -3.36 -0.69 -9.09
CA MET A 53 -3.06 -1.57 -10.22
C MET A 53 -2.08 -0.95 -11.22
N LYS A 54 -2.20 0.35 -11.53
CA LYS A 54 -1.24 1.07 -12.38
C LYS A 54 0.17 1.06 -11.80
N GLU A 55 0.31 1.21 -10.48
CA GLU A 55 1.61 1.20 -9.80
C GLU A 55 2.18 -0.21 -9.65
N LEU A 56 1.37 -1.26 -9.42
CA LEU A 56 1.84 -2.63 -9.20
C LEU A 56 2.01 -3.45 -10.47
N ALA A 57 1.03 -3.38 -11.37
CA ALA A 57 0.90 -4.27 -12.52
C ALA A 57 0.26 -3.50 -13.70
N PRO A 58 0.98 -2.56 -14.33
CA PRO A 58 0.45 -1.74 -15.41
C PRO A 58 -0.06 -2.58 -16.60
N GLY A 59 0.63 -3.69 -16.94
CA GLY A 59 0.15 -4.63 -17.98
C GLY A 59 -1.06 -5.47 -17.57
N GLY A 60 -1.43 -5.49 -16.29
CA GLY A 60 -2.64 -6.14 -15.79
C GLY A 60 -3.90 -5.30 -15.97
N ILE A 61 -3.77 -4.01 -16.32
CA ILE A 61 -4.92 -3.14 -16.60
C ILE A 61 -5.67 -3.62 -17.85
N ASP A 62 -4.95 -4.08 -18.88
CA ASP A 62 -5.56 -4.60 -20.10
C ASP A 62 -6.39 -5.87 -19.80
N GLU A 63 -5.88 -6.74 -18.93
CA GLU A 63 -6.62 -7.92 -18.47
C GLU A 63 -7.85 -7.53 -17.64
N LEU A 64 -7.70 -6.54 -16.76
CA LEU A 64 -8.82 -6.01 -15.99
C LEU A 64 -9.93 -5.49 -16.91
N GLN A 65 -9.58 -4.68 -17.92
CA GLN A 65 -10.53 -4.16 -18.91
C GLN A 65 -11.22 -5.25 -19.73
N ARG A 66 -10.52 -6.35 -20.04
CA ARG A 66 -11.15 -7.51 -20.72
C ARG A 66 -12.28 -8.12 -19.87
N VAL A 67 -12.13 -8.15 -18.55
CA VAL A 67 -13.09 -8.74 -17.63
C VAL A 67 -14.19 -7.76 -17.22
N THR A 68 -13.83 -6.50 -16.96
CA THR A 68 -14.75 -5.48 -16.43
C THR A 68 -15.44 -4.65 -17.50
N GLY A 69 -14.97 -4.72 -18.75
CA GLY A 69 -15.30 -3.74 -19.78
C GLY A 69 -14.46 -2.45 -19.64
N PRO A 70 -14.72 -1.44 -20.50
CA PRO A 70 -14.01 -0.17 -20.47
C PRO A 70 -14.06 0.47 -19.08
N LEU A 71 -12.92 0.93 -18.60
CA LEU A 71 -12.85 1.73 -17.38
C LEU A 71 -13.35 3.14 -17.74
N GLU A 72 -14.61 3.43 -17.44
CA GLU A 72 -15.19 4.77 -17.62
C GLU A 72 -14.37 5.79 -16.82
N GLU A 73 -13.90 6.85 -17.50
CA GLU A 73 -13.24 7.99 -16.85
C GLU A 73 -14.32 8.80 -16.11
N SER A 74 -14.47 8.58 -14.79
CA SER A 74 -15.32 9.41 -13.91
C SER A 74 -14.57 10.61 -13.35
#